data_AF-A0AA86DZS3-F1
#
_entry.id   AF-A0AA86DZS3-F1
#
_cell.length_a   1.000
_cell.length_b   1.000
_cell.length_c   1.000
_cell.angle_alpha   90.00
_cell.angle_beta   90.00
_cell.angle_gamma   90.00
#
_symmetry.space_group_name_H-M   'P 1'
#
loop_
_entity.id
_entity.type
_entity.pdbx_description
1 polymer ?
#
loop_
_entity_poly.entity_id
_entity_poly.type
_entity_poly.pdbx_seq_one_letter_code
_entity_poly.pdbx_strand_id
1 'polypeptide(L)'
;MSSNKIEWTQHTWNPVIGCSKISEGCQNCYAQNMAQRLQSMGCKGYENSFEMFESIINQVGMSLSKRRLNLSDEKLLQNDIASAFDHSSIAYEREVKIKDKSIVDFMIGTLAIEVKIRGNGSAMSIYRQIERYCDSDQVEAILLLTSKTMTLPETINGKAVYVLSLGKTQL
;
A
#
# COMPACT_ATOMS: atom_id res chain seq x y z
N MET A 1 10.30 -31.19 -27.76
CA MET A 1 9.22 -30.43 -28.44
C MET A 1 9.36 -28.98 -28.02
N SER A 2 9.60 -28.06 -28.97
CA SER A 2 9.72 -26.62 -28.68
C SER A 2 8.35 -26.07 -28.28
N SER A 3 8.29 -25.32 -27.17
CA SER A 3 7.05 -24.80 -26.58
C SER A 3 6.57 -23.47 -27.21
N ASN A 4 7.24 -22.96 -28.24
CA ASN A 4 6.95 -21.65 -28.83
C ASN A 4 6.53 -21.71 -30.29
N LYS A 5 5.54 -20.87 -30.66
CA LYS A 5 4.92 -20.78 -32.01
C LYS A 5 5.77 -20.06 -33.07
N ILE A 6 6.97 -19.60 -32.72
CA ILE A 6 7.84 -18.82 -33.61
C ILE A 6 9.06 -19.68 -33.93
N GLU A 7 9.17 -20.13 -35.19
CA GLU A 7 10.09 -21.21 -35.60
C GLU A 7 11.58 -20.90 -35.40
N TRP A 8 11.97 -19.62 -35.44
CA TRP A 8 13.37 -19.22 -35.41
C TRP A 8 13.89 -18.82 -34.02
N THR A 9 13.06 -18.83 -32.97
CA THR A 9 13.51 -18.53 -31.60
C THR A 9 13.30 -19.70 -30.65
N GLN A 10 14.34 -20.00 -29.86
CA GLN A 10 14.30 -21.04 -28.83
C GLN A 10 13.83 -20.49 -27.47
N HIS A 11 13.83 -19.16 -27.29
CA HIS A 11 13.47 -18.50 -26.02
C HIS A 11 12.76 -17.17 -26.27
N THR A 12 11.73 -16.88 -25.48
CA THR A 12 11.07 -15.56 -25.48
C THR A 12 11.68 -14.74 -24.36
N TRP A 13 12.51 -13.75 -24.69
CA TRP A 13 13.00 -12.78 -23.71
C TRP A 13 12.02 -11.62 -23.63
N ASN A 14 11.41 -11.40 -22.46
CA ASN A 14 10.66 -10.18 -22.17
C ASN A 14 11.53 -9.26 -21.31
N PRO A 15 12.18 -8.23 -21.87
CA PRO A 15 13.16 -7.40 -21.17
C PRO A 15 12.55 -6.43 -20.15
N VAL A 16 11.23 -6.32 -20.08
CA VAL A 16 10.53 -5.36 -19.21
C VAL A 16 9.26 -5.97 -18.62
N ILE A 17 9.07 -5.73 -17.33
CA ILE A 17 7.91 -6.15 -16.54
C ILE A 17 7.19 -4.88 -16.09
N GLY A 18 5.88 -4.83 -16.34
CA GLY A 18 5.02 -3.69 -16.00
C GLY A 18 4.91 -2.64 -17.11
N CYS A 19 3.99 -1.69 -16.92
CA CYS A 19 3.80 -0.54 -17.82
C CYS A 19 3.70 0.75 -17.01
N SER A 20 4.31 1.83 -17.50
CA SER A 20 4.11 3.18 -16.96
C SER A 20 2.85 3.79 -17.56
N LYS A 21 1.96 4.34 -16.73
CA LYS A 21 0.76 5.05 -17.19
C LYS A 21 1.17 6.40 -17.78
N ILE A 22 1.01 6.57 -19.10
CA ILE A 22 1.39 7.81 -19.82
C ILE A 22 0.18 8.65 -20.28
N SER A 23 -1.04 8.12 -20.17
CA SER A 23 -2.28 8.83 -20.55
C SER A 23 -3.52 8.22 -19.88
N GLU A 24 -4.67 8.89 -19.98
CA GLU A 24 -5.97 8.38 -19.51
C GLU A 24 -6.39 7.06 -20.20
N GLY A 25 -5.93 6.82 -21.44
CA GLY A 25 -6.15 5.56 -22.14
C GLY A 25 -5.43 4.35 -21.51
N CYS A 26 -4.55 4.57 -20.54
CA CYS A 26 -3.93 3.49 -19.77
C CYS A 26 -4.86 2.92 -18.68
N GLN A 27 -5.98 3.57 -18.37
CA GLN A 27 -6.98 3.05 -17.44
C GLN A 27 -7.67 1.83 -18.06
N ASN A 28 -7.40 0.64 -17.54
CA ASN A 28 -7.90 -0.65 -18.04
C ASN A 28 -7.26 -1.13 -19.35
N CYS A 29 -6.04 -0.69 -19.65
CA CYS A 29 -5.32 -1.22 -20.81
C CYS A 29 -5.03 -2.72 -20.63
N TYR A 30 -4.94 -3.44 -21.74
CA TYR A 30 -4.67 -4.88 -21.74
C TYR A 30 -3.42 -5.26 -20.92
N ALA A 31 -2.38 -4.42 -20.93
CA ALA A 31 -1.15 -4.65 -20.17
C ALA A 31 -1.38 -4.62 -18.64
N GLN A 32 -2.26 -3.73 -18.15
CA GLN A 32 -2.61 -3.64 -16.73
C GLN A 32 -3.39 -4.90 -16.28
N ASN A 33 -4.42 -5.28 -17.04
CA ASN A 33 -5.23 -6.45 -16.72
C ASN A 33 -4.41 -7.74 -16.80
N MET A 34 -3.48 -7.82 -17.75
CA MET A 34 -2.55 -8.94 -17.87
C MET A 34 -1.56 -8.97 -16.70
N ALA A 35 -1.01 -7.83 -16.27
CA ALA A 35 -0.14 -7.75 -15.10
C ALA A 35 -0.84 -8.25 -13.82
N GLN A 36 -2.08 -7.78 -13.57
CA GLN A 36 -2.90 -8.23 -12.45
C GLN A 36 -3.21 -9.73 -12.50
N ARG A 37 -3.50 -10.24 -13.71
CA ARG A 37 -3.72 -11.68 -13.92
C ARG A 37 -2.47 -12.50 -13.68
N LEU A 38 -1.31 -12.06 -14.19
CA LEU A 38 -0.03 -12.76 -14.01
C LEU A 38 0.40 -12.77 -12.54
N GLN A 39 0.15 -11.68 -11.82
CA GLN A 39 0.32 -11.62 -10.38
C GLN A 39 -0.64 -12.60 -9.66
N SER A 40 -1.92 -12.61 -10.02
CA SER A 40 -2.92 -13.53 -9.44
C SER A 40 -2.59 -15.01 -9.72
N MET A 41 -1.87 -15.27 -10.81
CA MET A 41 -1.38 -16.59 -11.21
C MET A 41 -0.01 -16.94 -10.60
N GLY A 42 0.61 -16.04 -9.81
CA GLY A 42 1.93 -16.25 -9.20
C GLY A 42 3.06 -16.39 -10.23
N CYS A 43 2.98 -15.67 -11.36
CA CYS A 43 3.98 -15.76 -12.41
C CYS A 43 5.27 -15.01 -12.04
N LYS A 44 6.41 -15.71 -12.21
CA LYS A 44 7.77 -15.22 -11.92
C LYS A 44 8.04 -13.82 -12.47
N GLY A 45 8.38 -12.89 -11.58
CA GLY A 45 8.59 -11.47 -11.90
C GLY A 45 7.39 -10.53 -11.68
N TYR A 46 6.19 -11.06 -11.44
CA TYR A 46 5.01 -10.31 -10.96
C TYR A 46 4.67 -10.64 -9.49
N GLU A 47 5.62 -11.23 -8.77
CA GLU A 47 5.42 -11.91 -7.48
C GLU A 47 5.47 -10.96 -6.27
N ASN A 48 6.13 -9.80 -6.38
CA ASN A 48 6.71 -9.14 -5.21
C ASN A 48 6.01 -7.85 -4.74
N SER A 49 4.69 -7.70 -4.95
CA SER A 49 3.97 -6.60 -4.27
C SER A 49 4.12 -6.69 -2.75
N PHE A 50 4.16 -7.91 -2.19
CA PHE A 50 4.34 -8.11 -0.74
C PHE A 50 5.72 -7.63 -0.26
N GLU A 51 6.81 -8.06 -0.91
CA GLU A 51 8.17 -7.59 -0.57
C GLU A 51 8.34 -6.08 -0.79
N MET A 52 7.69 -5.53 -1.81
CA MET A 52 7.64 -4.09 -2.04
C MET A 52 6.96 -3.37 -0.89
N PHE A 53 5.78 -3.82 -0.45
CA PHE A 53 5.06 -3.21 0.68
C PHE A 53 5.85 -3.33 1.97
N GLU A 54 6.44 -4.48 2.27
CA GLU A 54 7.33 -4.66 3.42
C GLU A 54 8.51 -3.68 3.38
N SER A 55 9.13 -3.48 2.21
CA SER A 55 10.21 -2.49 2.06
C SER A 55 9.71 -1.06 2.34
N ILE A 56 8.55 -0.67 1.80
CA ILE A 56 7.94 0.63 2.05
C ILE A 56 7.60 0.81 3.54
N ILE A 57 7.00 -0.19 4.17
CA ILE A 57 6.62 -0.16 5.59
C ILE A 57 7.85 -0.01 6.48
N ASN A 58 8.94 -0.73 6.17
CA ASN A 58 10.21 -0.58 6.87
C ASN A 58 10.77 0.85 6.72
N GLN A 59 10.73 1.43 5.51
CA GLN A 59 11.15 2.83 5.29
C GLN A 59 10.28 3.82 6.07
N VAL A 60 8.96 3.62 6.08
CA VAL A 60 8.01 4.40 6.88
C VAL A 60 8.36 4.30 8.36
N GLY A 61 8.57 3.09 8.89
CA GLY A 61 8.98 2.85 10.26
C GLY A 61 10.28 3.56 10.63
N MET A 62 11.30 3.45 9.78
CA MET A 62 12.60 4.13 9.98
C MET A 62 12.51 5.66 9.90
N SER A 63 11.64 6.18 9.04
CA SER A 63 11.40 7.62 8.89
C SER A 63 10.73 8.21 10.14
N LEU A 64 9.80 7.46 10.73
CA LEU A 64 9.02 7.88 11.89
C LEU A 64 9.75 7.65 13.22
N SER A 65 10.54 6.58 13.35
CA SER A 65 11.18 6.19 14.62
C SER A 65 12.15 7.23 15.19
N LYS A 66 12.74 8.05 14.31
CA LYS A 66 13.71 9.09 14.69
C LYS A 66 13.06 10.43 15.09
N ARG A 67 11.73 10.51 15.10
CA ARG A 67 10.99 11.78 15.23
C ARG A 67 10.13 11.84 16.48
N ARG A 68 9.98 13.05 17.01
CA ARG A 68 9.02 13.35 18.07
C ARG A 68 7.67 13.63 17.43
N LEU A 69 6.79 12.62 17.42
CA LEU A 69 5.44 12.73 16.86
C LEU A 69 4.44 13.25 17.89
N ASN A 70 3.51 14.10 17.46
CA ASN A 70 2.42 14.58 18.29
C ASN A 70 1.25 13.57 18.27
N LEU A 71 1.14 12.77 19.33
CA LEU A 71 0.10 11.74 19.48
C LEU A 71 -1.19 12.24 20.16
N SER A 72 -1.36 13.55 20.34
CA SER A 72 -2.52 14.13 21.02
C SER A 72 -3.67 14.50 20.08
N ASP A 73 -3.36 14.77 18.81
CA ASP A 73 -4.32 15.19 17.79
C ASP A 73 -4.00 14.49 16.48
N GLU A 74 -5.03 13.93 15.84
CA GLU A 74 -4.87 13.14 14.62
C GLU A 74 -4.37 13.99 13.44
N LYS A 75 -4.81 15.24 13.32
CA LYS A 75 -4.34 16.14 12.26
C LYS A 75 -2.91 16.57 12.48
N LEU A 76 -2.52 16.86 13.72
CA LEU A 76 -1.12 17.16 14.05
C LEU A 76 -0.23 15.95 13.77
N LEU A 77 -0.68 14.74 14.13
CA LEU A 77 0.05 13.51 13.82
C LEU A 77 0.20 13.31 12.30
N GLN A 78 -0.86 13.51 11.53
CA GLN A 78 -0.80 13.43 10.07
C GLN A 78 0.20 14.45 9.49
N ASN A 79 0.26 15.67 10.03
CA ASN A 79 1.24 16.67 9.60
C ASN A 79 2.69 16.27 9.94
N ASP A 80 2.92 15.69 11.13
CA ASP A 80 4.24 15.19 11.51
C ASP A 80 4.68 14.01 10.63
N ILE A 81 3.76 13.12 10.27
CA ILE A 81 4.00 12.00 9.34
C ILE A 81 4.32 12.52 7.94
N ALA A 82 3.55 13.49 7.43
CA ALA A 82 3.80 14.12 6.13
C ALA A 82 5.20 14.74 6.08
N SER A 83 5.56 15.52 7.11
CA SER A 83 6.91 16.06 7.27
C SER A 83 7.95 14.94 7.29
N ALA A 84 7.70 13.82 7.97
CA ALA A 84 8.62 12.69 7.96
C ALA A 84 8.83 12.10 6.56
N PHE A 85 7.77 11.95 5.78
CA PHE A 85 7.84 11.46 4.42
C PHE A 85 8.60 12.42 3.50
N ASP A 86 8.34 13.73 3.60
CA ASP A 86 9.05 14.76 2.82
C ASP A 86 10.57 14.68 3.03
N HIS A 87 11.01 14.60 4.30
CA HIS A 87 12.43 14.54 4.63
C HIS A 87 13.11 13.24 4.20
N SER A 88 12.36 12.13 4.15
CA SER A 88 12.86 10.83 3.72
C SER A 88 12.69 10.61 2.21
N SER A 89 12.24 11.62 1.47
CA SER A 89 11.96 11.55 0.02
C SER A 89 10.98 10.43 -0.35
N ILE A 90 10.05 10.11 0.55
CA ILE A 90 8.97 9.15 0.31
C ILE A 90 7.87 9.91 -0.42
N ALA A 91 7.54 9.50 -1.65
CA ALA A 91 6.43 10.08 -2.39
C ALA A 91 5.09 9.59 -1.82
N TYR A 92 4.17 10.51 -1.54
CA TYR A 92 2.84 10.20 -1.03
C TYR A 92 1.78 11.16 -1.55
N GLU A 93 0.52 10.72 -1.49
CA GLU A 93 -0.68 11.55 -1.66
C GLU A 93 -1.43 11.62 -0.32
N ARG A 94 -2.12 12.75 -0.04
CA ARG A 94 -2.89 12.97 1.19
C ARG A 94 -4.38 13.01 0.91
N GLU A 95 -5.17 12.58 1.90
CA GLU A 95 -6.64 12.69 1.89
C GLU A 95 -7.23 12.17 0.56
N VAL A 96 -6.78 10.99 0.16
CA VAL A 96 -7.11 10.40 -1.14
C VAL A 96 -8.53 9.86 -1.12
N LYS A 97 -9.35 10.33 -2.07
CA LYS A 97 -10.72 9.85 -2.23
C LYS A 97 -10.71 8.49 -2.91
N ILE A 98 -11.24 7.49 -2.22
CA ILE A 98 -11.43 6.14 -2.74
C ILE A 98 -12.89 5.90 -3.15
N LYS A 99 -13.15 4.70 -3.70
CA LYS A 99 -14.50 4.23 -4.05
C LYS A 99 -15.43 4.43 -2.84
N ASP A 100 -16.64 4.95 -3.09
CA ASP A 100 -17.66 5.27 -2.09
C ASP A 100 -17.42 6.51 -1.21
N LYS A 101 -16.71 7.52 -1.72
CA LYS A 101 -16.48 8.82 -1.06
C LYS A 101 -15.73 8.72 0.28
N SER A 102 -15.18 7.56 0.60
CA SER A 102 -14.27 7.42 1.74
C SER A 102 -12.95 8.12 1.42
N ILE A 103 -12.27 8.60 2.46
CA ILE A 103 -11.02 9.34 2.34
C ILE A 103 -9.97 8.58 3.14
N VAL A 104 -8.89 8.17 2.47
CA VAL A 104 -7.72 7.56 3.10
C VAL A 104 -6.73 8.66 3.45
N ASP A 105 -6.15 8.60 4.65
CA ASP A 105 -5.24 9.66 5.14
C ASP A 105 -4.02 9.85 4.22
N PHE A 106 -3.37 8.75 3.83
CA PHE A 106 -2.29 8.78 2.84
C PHE A 106 -2.32 7.60 1.87
N MET A 107 -1.75 7.80 0.68
CA MET A 107 -1.40 6.72 -0.25
C MET A 107 0.09 6.81 -0.60
N ILE A 108 0.79 5.68 -0.58
CA ILE A 108 2.12 5.51 -1.18
C ILE A 108 1.98 4.50 -2.31
N GLY A 109 1.89 4.97 -3.56
CA GLY A 109 1.52 4.11 -4.68
C GLY A 109 0.15 3.48 -4.46
N THR A 110 0.10 2.15 -4.30
CA THR A 110 -1.13 1.38 -4.01
C THR A 110 -1.26 0.95 -2.54
N LEU A 111 -0.34 1.38 -1.66
CA LEU A 111 -0.41 1.19 -0.21
C LEU A 111 -1.24 2.31 0.42
N ALA A 112 -2.42 1.97 0.93
CA ALA A 112 -3.23 2.87 1.74
C ALA A 112 -2.67 2.95 3.16
N ILE A 113 -2.60 4.14 3.73
CA ILE A 113 -2.16 4.36 5.11
C ILE A 113 -3.26 5.08 5.86
N GLU A 114 -3.75 4.45 6.93
CA GLU A 114 -4.71 5.04 7.87
C GLU A 114 -4.00 5.36 9.17
N VAL A 115 -4.24 6.56 9.72
CA VAL A 115 -3.62 7.05 10.95
C VAL A 115 -4.67 7.12 12.06
N LYS A 116 -4.40 6.48 13.21
CA LYS A 116 -5.30 6.51 14.36
C LYS A 116 -4.58 6.70 15.69
N ILE A 117 -4.97 7.71 16.44
CA ILE A 117 -4.52 7.92 17.82
C ILE A 117 -5.35 7.13 18.83
N ARG A 118 -4.77 6.83 20.00
CA ARG A 118 -5.51 6.23 21.12
C ARG A 118 -6.70 7.12 21.49
N GLY A 119 -7.89 6.51 21.56
CA GLY A 119 -9.15 7.20 21.88
C GLY A 119 -10.02 7.48 20.66
N ASN A 120 -9.45 7.51 19.46
CA ASN A 120 -10.21 7.71 18.22
C ASN A 120 -10.67 6.36 17.65
N GLY A 121 -11.96 6.07 17.80
CA GLY A 121 -12.60 4.88 17.23
C GLY A 121 -12.40 3.58 18.03
N SER A 122 -13.40 2.72 18.02
CA SER A 122 -13.31 1.36 18.56
C SER A 122 -12.50 0.47 17.61
N ALA A 123 -12.03 -0.68 18.10
CA ALA A 123 -11.31 -1.62 17.22
C ALA A 123 -12.20 -2.05 16.04
N MET A 124 -13.49 -2.23 16.29
CA MET A 124 -14.46 -2.61 15.28
C MET A 124 -14.75 -1.47 14.28
N SER A 125 -14.79 -0.21 14.72
CA SER A 125 -14.99 0.91 13.78
C SER A 125 -13.79 1.08 12.84
N ILE A 126 -12.58 0.88 13.35
CA ILE A 126 -11.33 0.87 12.56
C ILE A 126 -11.33 -0.30 11.58
N TYR A 127 -11.66 -1.51 12.04
CA TYR A 127 -11.80 -2.68 11.17
C TYR A 127 -12.76 -2.43 10.00
N ARG A 128 -13.97 -1.94 10.29
CA ARG A 128 -14.97 -1.64 9.25
C ARG A 128 -14.50 -0.55 8.28
N GLN A 129 -13.72 0.41 8.76
CA GLN A 129 -13.15 1.45 7.91
C GLN A 129 -12.14 0.86 6.93
N ILE A 130 -11.21 0.05 7.43
CA ILE A 130 -10.20 -0.64 6.61
C ILE A 130 -10.86 -1.62 5.64
N GLU A 131 -11.88 -2.36 6.07
CA GLU A 131 -12.65 -3.26 5.22
C GLU A 131 -13.26 -2.52 4.02
N ARG A 132 -13.82 -1.32 4.21
CA ARG A 132 -14.29 -0.47 3.10
C ARG A 132 -13.15 -0.05 2.15
N TYR A 133 -11.96 0.19 2.68
CA TYR A 133 -10.82 0.54 1.84
C TYR A 133 -10.36 -0.65 1.01
N CYS A 134 -10.45 -1.87 1.56
CA CYS A 134 -10.14 -3.09 0.85
C CYS A 134 -11.05 -3.33 -0.37
N ASP A 135 -12.23 -2.71 -0.46
CA ASP A 135 -13.13 -2.87 -1.61
C ASP A 135 -12.75 -1.96 -2.81
N SER A 136 -11.77 -1.06 -2.65
CA SER A 136 -11.35 -0.15 -3.72
C SER A 136 -10.21 -0.71 -4.56
N ASP A 137 -10.36 -0.70 -5.89
CA ASP A 137 -9.32 -1.13 -6.84
C ASP A 137 -8.04 -0.25 -6.81
N GLN A 138 -8.08 0.89 -6.12
CA GLN A 138 -6.90 1.77 -5.92
C GLN A 138 -5.97 1.26 -4.81
N VAL A 139 -6.46 0.37 -3.94
CA VAL A 139 -5.75 -0.11 -2.75
C VAL A 139 -5.35 -1.56 -2.99
N GLU A 140 -4.07 -1.91 -2.86
CA GLU A 140 -3.58 -3.29 -2.93
C GLU A 140 -3.17 -3.82 -1.54
N ALA A 141 -2.77 -2.91 -0.65
CA ALA A 141 -2.46 -3.20 0.75
C ALA A 141 -2.82 -2.01 1.64
N ILE A 142 -3.00 -2.26 2.94
CA ILE A 142 -3.26 -1.23 3.95
C ILE A 142 -2.23 -1.30 5.07
N LEU A 143 -1.73 -0.15 5.49
CA LEU A 143 -0.94 0.04 6.70
C LEU A 143 -1.75 0.88 7.69
N LEU A 144 -2.10 0.30 8.84
CA LEU A 144 -2.61 1.05 9.98
C LEU A 144 -1.44 1.57 10.82
N LEU A 145 -1.22 2.89 10.80
CA LEU A 145 -0.32 3.59 11.72
C LEU A 145 -1.10 3.98 12.98
N THR A 146 -0.76 3.40 14.13
CA THR A 146 -1.55 3.67 15.34
C THR A 146 -0.76 3.69 16.64
N SER A 147 -1.17 4.55 17.58
CA SER A 147 -0.71 4.48 18.98
C SER A 147 -1.59 3.59 19.86
N LYS A 148 -2.64 2.98 19.31
CA LYS A 148 -3.56 2.07 20.01
C LYS A 148 -3.00 0.64 20.06
N THR A 149 -3.18 -0.02 21.19
CA THR A 149 -2.95 -1.46 21.30
C THR A 149 -4.09 -2.21 20.63
N MET A 150 -3.87 -2.69 19.40
CA MET A 150 -4.79 -3.55 18.69
C MET A 150 -4.07 -4.41 17.67
N THR A 151 -4.75 -5.46 17.23
CA THR A 151 -4.35 -6.29 16.10
C THR A 151 -5.46 -6.28 15.06
N LEU A 152 -5.09 -6.50 13.81
CA LEU A 152 -6.01 -6.74 12.71
C LEU A 152 -5.63 -8.10 12.07
N PRO A 153 -6.57 -8.75 11.37
CA PRO A 153 -6.21 -9.87 10.51
C PRO A 153 -5.12 -9.47 9.51
N GLU A 154 -4.23 -10.40 9.18
CA GLU A 154 -3.15 -10.18 8.20
C GLU A 154 -3.68 -9.87 6.79
N THR A 155 -4.91 -10.30 6.51
CA THR A 155 -5.61 -9.99 5.26
C THR A 155 -7.07 -9.65 5.51
N ILE A 156 -7.60 -8.70 4.74
CA ILE A 156 -9.03 -8.33 4.70
C ILE A 156 -9.44 -8.21 3.23
N ASN A 157 -10.50 -8.90 2.81
CA ASN A 157 -10.96 -9.00 1.41
C ASN A 157 -9.83 -9.34 0.42
N GLY A 158 -8.90 -10.21 0.82
CA GLY A 158 -7.77 -10.65 0.00
C GLY A 158 -6.62 -9.65 -0.11
N LYS A 159 -6.69 -8.49 0.55
CA LYS A 159 -5.62 -7.48 0.58
C LYS A 159 -4.83 -7.57 1.87
N ALA A 160 -3.51 -7.37 1.78
CA ALA A 160 -2.62 -7.42 2.92
C ALA A 160 -2.88 -6.23 3.87
N VAL A 161 -2.88 -6.50 5.17
CA VAL A 161 -3.09 -5.50 6.22
C VAL A 161 -1.94 -5.56 7.21
N TYR A 162 -1.29 -4.43 7.39
CA TYR A 162 -0.16 -4.26 8.29
C TYR A 162 -0.53 -3.30 9.41
N VAL A 163 0.09 -3.47 10.57
CA VAL A 163 -0.09 -2.57 11.71
C VAL A 163 1.28 -2.15 12.21
N LEU A 164 1.56 -0.84 12.18
CA LEU A 164 2.78 -0.27 12.76
C LEU A 164 2.41 0.59 13.97
N SER A 165 2.98 0.23 15.12
CA SER A 165 2.72 0.93 16.37
C SER A 165 3.63 2.13 16.54
N LEU A 166 3.04 3.32 16.71
CA LEU A 166 3.78 4.57 16.95
C LEU A 166 4.20 4.75 18.43
N GLY A 167 3.67 3.92 19.33
CA GLY A 167 3.88 4.03 20.78
C GLY A 167 5.00 3.14 21.32
N LYS A 168 5.58 2.27 20.49
CA LYS A 168 6.74 1.46 20.85
C LYS A 168 7.92 1.93 20.02
N THR A 169 9.01 2.29 20.69
CA THR A 169 10.32 2.43 20.07
C THR A 169 10.62 1.12 19.33
N GLN A 170 10.41 1.09 18.01
CA GLN A 170 10.91 0.02 17.17
C GLN A 170 12.41 0.26 17.00
N LEU A 171 13.20 -0.44 17.81
CA LEU A 171 14.60 -0.74 17.54
C LEU A 171 14.68 -2.09 16.85
#